data_AF-A0A7J0BRY1-F1
#
_entry.id   AF-A0A7J0BRY1-F1
#
_cell.length_a   1.000
_cell.length_b   1.000
_cell.length_c   1.000
_cell.angle_alpha   90.00
_cell.angle_beta   90.00
_cell.angle_gamma   90.00
#
_symmetry.space_group_name_H-M   'P 1'
#
loop_
_entity.id
_entity.type
_entity.pdbx_description
1 polymer ?
#
loop_
_entity_poly.entity_id
_entity_poly.type
_entity_poly.pdbx_seq_one_letter_code
_entity_poly.pdbx_strand_id
1 'polypeptide(L)'
;MALADSFRSMDFLEQATALQALQALPAAEALAEITPLFLAPTGDAAADSMVRNALRAILRSNPAAVLNGLTADQPPMADLCRDMAAEMRLEAAVPHLIHAAASVAGSRDMDGLRTILGILGRIGSPQSLPAFRAHMDNPDPVTAALCIQHLGALGDASSLPALAAAISAANAEDRYETCDITTWKAIEAIGEIGRAGTPAAIAVLARFIHHRNPTARRIVLETLVRCGEDAIAHVGPALLDPDTDTRIMAANALRDIAHKAAAEPLVRALEKGAAVDANVGFAIYEALGHTPGMKSLVALTEALPKEHEPSTLMAIVQALETQASPAVGKRFNEIVTDRLSAQDAQAQRILSAVIAVRATGLFPHLYADPVVGRILVGLILKTSDPEALRSFAEILRQCPQPQAEKDAQTLLAALPATETSDRPRLLAVDDSNAMRNFYRTHGAAMGFDVTLAEHGQHALDIVESASGASLTFAIVVVDMNMPVMDGIQFTEKLRAMPEYASTPVLMATTESGRSQASLARKSGVTAFLPKPFTPEMLQSKIGKLLERAGH
;
A
#
# COMPACT_ATOMS: atom_id res chain seq x y z
N MET A 1 37.89 -27.61 -44.87
CA MET A 1 37.35 -28.29 -43.67
C MET A 1 36.31 -27.37 -43.11
N ALA A 2 35.12 -27.87 -42.79
CA ALA A 2 34.12 -27.07 -42.11
C ALA A 2 34.72 -26.60 -40.78
N LEU A 3 34.45 -25.37 -40.34
CA LEU A 3 34.99 -24.85 -39.09
C LEU A 3 34.66 -25.79 -37.92
N ALA A 4 33.48 -26.42 -37.98
CA ALA A 4 33.03 -27.41 -37.01
C ALA A 4 34.02 -28.58 -36.78
N ASP A 5 34.76 -28.99 -37.81
CA ASP A 5 35.67 -30.13 -37.75
C ASP A 5 36.99 -29.80 -37.04
N SER A 6 37.47 -28.55 -37.15
CA SER A 6 38.74 -28.10 -36.55
C SER A 6 38.58 -27.35 -35.22
N PHE A 7 37.40 -26.79 -34.95
CA PHE A 7 37.14 -25.95 -33.77
C PHE A 7 37.43 -26.65 -32.44
N ARG A 8 37.12 -27.96 -32.36
CA ARG A 8 37.32 -28.77 -31.14
C ARG A 8 38.80 -29.02 -30.81
N SER A 9 39.69 -28.87 -31.79
CA SER A 9 41.14 -29.05 -31.63
C SER A 9 41.92 -27.74 -31.44
N MET A 10 41.25 -26.59 -31.60
CA MET A 10 41.84 -25.26 -31.43
C MET A 10 42.03 -24.93 -29.95
N ASP A 11 43.02 -24.10 -29.65
CA ASP A 11 43.12 -23.47 -28.32
C ASP A 11 42.05 -22.38 -28.14
N PHE A 12 41.90 -21.89 -26.91
CA PHE A 12 40.85 -20.91 -26.57
C PHE A 12 40.96 -19.59 -27.36
N LEU A 13 42.19 -19.11 -27.62
CA LEU A 13 42.41 -17.86 -28.35
C LEU A 13 42.12 -18.04 -29.85
N GLU A 14 42.50 -19.19 -30.40
CA GLU A 14 42.18 -19.60 -31.76
C GLU A 14 40.66 -19.72 -31.96
N GLN A 15 39.95 -20.34 -31.00
CA GLN A 15 38.48 -20.43 -30.99
C GLN A 15 37.83 -19.03 -30.98
N ALA A 16 38.31 -18.13 -30.12
CA ALA A 16 37.81 -16.75 -30.05
C ALA A 16 38.00 -16.00 -31.37
N THR A 17 39.18 -16.13 -31.95
CA THR A 17 39.55 -15.47 -33.20
C THR A 17 38.74 -16.00 -34.37
N ALA A 18 38.52 -17.32 -34.44
CA ALA A 18 37.69 -17.94 -35.47
C ALA A 18 36.23 -17.46 -35.39
N LEU A 19 35.64 -17.43 -34.19
CA LEU A 19 34.27 -16.94 -34.00
C LEU A 19 34.13 -15.44 -34.30
N GLN A 20 35.15 -14.63 -34.00
CA GLN A 20 35.17 -13.21 -34.36
C GLN A 20 35.24 -13.02 -35.87
N ALA A 21 36.03 -13.84 -36.58
CA ALA A 21 36.13 -13.78 -38.03
C ALA A 21 34.79 -14.10 -38.73
N LEU A 22 33.99 -15.01 -38.17
CA LEU A 22 32.65 -15.31 -38.70
C LEU A 22 31.71 -14.10 -38.69
N GLN A 23 31.85 -13.18 -37.73
CA GLN A 23 30.99 -11.99 -37.66
C GLN A 23 31.26 -11.00 -38.80
N ALA A 24 32.40 -11.12 -39.49
CA ALA A 24 32.74 -10.31 -40.67
C ALA A 24 32.26 -10.92 -41.99
N LEU A 25 31.77 -12.16 -41.99
CA LEU A 25 31.25 -12.84 -43.17
C LEU A 25 29.80 -12.42 -43.50
N PRO A 26 29.34 -12.60 -44.74
CA PRO A 26 27.91 -12.53 -45.05
C PRO A 26 27.11 -13.47 -44.14
N ALA A 27 25.94 -13.01 -43.69
CA ALA A 27 25.17 -13.72 -42.66
C ALA A 27 24.84 -15.17 -43.01
N ALA A 28 24.50 -15.46 -44.27
CA ALA A 28 24.20 -16.82 -44.71
C ALA A 28 25.41 -17.76 -44.56
N GLU A 29 26.61 -17.27 -44.86
CA GLU A 29 27.87 -18.03 -44.74
C GLU A 29 28.24 -18.21 -43.26
N ALA A 30 28.16 -17.14 -42.47
CA ALA A 30 28.45 -17.17 -41.04
C ALA A 30 27.52 -18.16 -40.30
N LEU A 31 26.23 -18.14 -40.63
CA LEU A 31 25.22 -19.04 -40.04
C LEU A 31 25.46 -20.49 -40.42
N ALA A 32 25.86 -20.77 -41.67
CA ALA A 32 26.16 -22.13 -42.13
C ALA A 32 27.33 -22.76 -41.34
N GLU A 33 28.34 -21.97 -40.99
CA GLU A 33 29.51 -22.44 -40.24
C GLU A 33 29.26 -22.58 -38.73
N ILE A 34 28.55 -21.62 -38.12
CA ILE A 34 28.37 -21.59 -36.66
C ILE A 34 27.20 -22.46 -36.16
N THR A 35 26.19 -22.69 -36.99
CA THR A 35 25.00 -23.46 -36.60
C THR A 35 25.33 -24.90 -36.17
N PRO A 36 26.14 -25.67 -36.91
CA PRO A 36 26.56 -27.01 -36.48
C PRO A 36 27.30 -27.00 -35.14
N LEU A 37 28.14 -26.00 -34.89
CA LEU A 37 28.85 -25.84 -33.61
C LEU A 37 27.90 -25.60 -32.44
N PHE A 38 26.84 -24.81 -32.67
CA PHE A 38 25.83 -24.55 -31.65
C PHE A 38 24.96 -25.78 -31.34
N LEU A 39 24.61 -26.55 -32.36
CA LEU A 39 23.75 -27.74 -32.24
C LEU A 39 24.48 -28.96 -31.66
N ALA A 40 25.80 -29.01 -31.83
CA ALA A 40 26.66 -30.04 -31.27
C ALA A 40 27.72 -29.39 -30.35
N PRO A 41 27.36 -29.10 -29.08
CA PRO A 41 28.26 -28.47 -28.12
C PRO A 41 29.58 -29.23 -27.96
N THR A 42 30.64 -28.49 -27.65
CA THR A 42 31.99 -29.02 -27.47
C THR A 42 32.14 -29.80 -26.16
N GLY A 43 31.33 -29.47 -25.15
CA GLY A 43 31.45 -29.97 -23.78
C GLY A 43 32.29 -29.07 -22.88
N ASP A 44 32.93 -28.04 -23.45
CA ASP A 44 33.58 -26.96 -22.71
C ASP A 44 32.61 -25.78 -22.57
N ALA A 45 32.25 -25.45 -21.33
CA ALA A 45 31.26 -24.42 -21.05
C ALA A 45 31.66 -23.01 -21.53
N ALA A 46 32.96 -22.69 -21.53
CA ALA A 46 33.45 -21.40 -21.98
C ALA A 46 33.38 -21.30 -23.51
N ALA A 47 33.85 -22.33 -24.21
CA ALA A 47 33.79 -22.40 -25.67
C ALA A 47 32.34 -22.40 -26.17
N ASP A 48 31.44 -23.18 -25.55
CA ASP A 48 30.03 -23.26 -25.92
C ASP A 48 29.30 -21.93 -25.69
N SER A 49 29.67 -21.18 -24.65
CA SER A 49 29.16 -19.82 -24.40
C SER A 49 29.63 -18.83 -25.48
N MET A 50 30.89 -18.92 -25.92
CA MET A 50 31.41 -18.08 -27.01
C MET A 50 30.70 -18.35 -28.33
N VAL A 51 30.48 -19.63 -28.68
CA VAL A 51 29.72 -20.02 -29.87
C VAL A 51 28.31 -19.43 -29.81
N ARG A 52 27.61 -19.58 -28.67
CA ARG A 52 26.28 -19.00 -28.48
C ARG A 52 26.29 -17.48 -28.64
N ASN A 53 27.25 -16.78 -28.04
CA ASN A 53 27.34 -15.33 -28.10
C ASN A 53 27.65 -14.81 -29.50
N ALA A 54 28.55 -15.49 -30.23
CA ALA A 54 28.84 -15.16 -31.63
C ALA A 54 27.62 -15.40 -32.53
N LEU A 55 26.89 -16.51 -32.34
CA LEU A 55 25.66 -16.76 -33.08
C LEU A 55 24.57 -15.72 -32.76
N ARG A 56 24.40 -15.33 -31.49
CA ARG A 56 23.49 -14.24 -31.11
C ARG A 56 23.87 -12.92 -31.78
N ALA A 57 25.17 -12.59 -31.85
CA ALA A 57 25.64 -11.38 -32.51
C ALA A 57 25.29 -11.39 -34.02
N ILE A 58 25.50 -12.52 -34.70
CA ILE A 58 25.13 -12.69 -36.11
C ILE A 58 23.61 -12.55 -36.28
N LEU A 59 22.80 -13.23 -35.46
CA LEU A 59 21.34 -13.17 -35.55
C LEU A 59 20.78 -11.77 -35.26
N ARG A 60 21.39 -11.02 -34.33
CA ARG A 60 20.95 -9.67 -33.96
C ARG A 60 20.94 -8.71 -35.15
N SER A 61 21.89 -8.88 -36.07
CA SER A 61 21.99 -8.07 -37.29
C SER A 61 21.15 -8.62 -38.45
N ASN A 62 20.46 -9.76 -38.28
CA ASN A 62 19.80 -10.48 -39.37
C ASN A 62 18.37 -10.95 -38.99
N PRO A 63 17.38 -10.04 -38.97
CA PRO A 63 16.00 -10.38 -38.61
C PRO A 63 15.37 -11.50 -39.46
N ALA A 64 15.69 -11.56 -40.76
CA ALA A 64 15.18 -12.61 -41.65
C ALA A 64 15.67 -14.01 -41.23
N ALA A 65 16.92 -14.12 -40.78
CA ALA A 65 17.44 -15.39 -40.28
C ALA A 65 16.76 -15.81 -38.97
N VAL A 66 16.46 -14.84 -38.09
CA VAL A 66 15.69 -15.09 -36.87
C VAL A 66 14.30 -15.63 -37.21
N LEU A 67 13.58 -15.02 -38.16
CA LEU A 67 12.26 -15.49 -38.58
C LEU A 67 12.29 -16.91 -39.15
N ASN A 68 13.24 -17.19 -40.04
CA ASN A 68 13.41 -18.53 -40.62
C ASN A 68 13.72 -19.59 -39.55
N GLY A 69 14.45 -19.21 -38.50
CA GLY A 69 14.80 -20.12 -37.41
C GLY A 69 13.67 -20.39 -36.42
N LEU A 70 12.59 -19.60 -36.40
CA LEU A 70 11.45 -19.81 -35.48
C LEU A 70 10.74 -21.15 -35.69
N THR A 71 10.77 -21.66 -36.92
CA THR A 71 10.16 -22.93 -37.33
C THR A 71 11.21 -24.01 -37.61
N ALA A 72 12.44 -23.85 -37.10
CA ALA A 72 13.47 -24.86 -37.27
C ALA A 72 13.07 -26.18 -36.60
N ASP A 73 13.32 -27.31 -37.27
CA ASP A 73 13.04 -28.66 -36.74
C ASP A 73 13.93 -29.02 -35.54
N GLN A 74 14.91 -28.19 -35.21
CA GLN A 74 15.87 -28.37 -34.14
C GLN A 74 15.51 -27.46 -32.95
N PRO A 75 15.03 -28.01 -31.81
CA PRO A 75 14.57 -27.22 -30.67
C PRO A 75 15.56 -26.16 -30.16
N PRO A 76 16.87 -26.44 -30.02
CA PRO A 76 17.82 -25.43 -29.52
C PRO A 76 17.91 -24.19 -30.41
N MET A 77 17.79 -24.36 -31.73
CA MET A 77 17.82 -23.24 -32.68
C MET A 77 16.51 -22.45 -32.63
N ALA A 78 15.37 -23.15 -32.61
CA ALA A 78 14.07 -22.50 -32.50
C ALA A 78 13.96 -21.66 -31.22
N ASP A 79 14.43 -22.19 -30.08
CA ASP A 79 14.42 -21.46 -28.80
C ASP A 79 15.34 -20.24 -28.83
N LEU A 80 16.55 -20.37 -29.40
CA LEU A 80 17.45 -19.24 -29.57
C LEU A 80 16.82 -18.15 -30.45
N CYS A 81 16.21 -18.53 -31.58
CA CYS A 81 15.55 -17.58 -32.47
C CYS A 81 14.35 -16.90 -31.81
N ARG A 82 13.58 -17.61 -30.99
CA ARG A 82 12.49 -17.00 -30.19
C ARG A 82 13.02 -15.99 -29.18
N ASP A 83 14.11 -16.31 -28.49
CA ASP A 83 14.77 -15.38 -27.56
C ASP A 83 15.33 -14.15 -28.28
N MET A 84 15.94 -14.34 -29.46
CA MET A 84 16.41 -13.25 -30.30
C MET A 84 15.24 -12.38 -30.80
N ALA A 85 14.12 -12.98 -31.18
CA ALA A 85 12.93 -12.23 -31.58
C ALA A 85 12.40 -11.34 -30.45
N ALA A 86 12.39 -11.85 -29.21
CA ALA A 86 12.06 -11.06 -28.03
C ALA A 86 13.07 -9.95 -27.74
N GLU A 87 14.38 -10.25 -27.75
CA GLU A 87 15.44 -9.25 -27.51
C GLU A 87 15.38 -8.11 -28.52
N MET A 88 15.14 -8.45 -29.79
CA MET A 88 15.05 -7.49 -30.90
C MET A 88 13.69 -6.80 -31.00
N ARG A 89 12.69 -7.21 -30.20
CA ARG A 89 11.28 -6.78 -30.33
C ARG A 89 10.77 -6.92 -31.76
N LEU A 90 11.06 -8.06 -32.39
CA LEU A 90 10.79 -8.28 -33.80
C LEU A 90 9.30 -8.55 -34.06
N GLU A 91 8.54 -7.53 -34.45
CA GLU A 91 7.09 -7.65 -34.69
C GLU A 91 6.72 -8.67 -35.77
N ALA A 92 7.56 -8.84 -36.79
CA ALA A 92 7.34 -9.82 -37.85
C ALA A 92 7.29 -11.28 -37.35
N ALA A 93 7.83 -11.56 -36.15
CA ALA A 93 7.77 -12.88 -35.53
C ALA A 93 6.40 -13.18 -34.90
N VAL A 94 5.60 -12.15 -34.60
CA VAL A 94 4.38 -12.28 -33.79
C VAL A 94 3.35 -13.23 -34.43
N PRO A 95 3.02 -13.15 -35.73
CA PRO A 95 2.08 -14.09 -36.34
C PRO A 95 2.52 -15.55 -36.23
N HIS A 96 3.82 -15.83 -36.36
CA HIS A 96 4.39 -17.18 -36.22
C HIS A 96 4.26 -17.69 -34.78
N LEU A 97 4.56 -16.82 -33.80
CA LEU A 97 4.48 -17.15 -32.38
C LEU A 97 3.04 -17.35 -31.91
N ILE A 98 2.08 -16.56 -32.43
CA ILE A 98 0.64 -16.77 -32.16
C ILE A 98 0.20 -18.15 -32.68
N HIS A 99 0.59 -18.50 -33.91
CA HIS A 99 0.28 -19.81 -34.46
C HIS A 99 0.90 -20.95 -33.63
N ALA A 100 2.15 -20.79 -33.20
CA ALA A 100 2.83 -21.74 -32.33
C ALA A 100 2.11 -21.91 -30.98
N ALA A 101 1.70 -20.80 -30.34
CA ALA A 101 0.94 -20.83 -29.09
C ALA A 101 -0.39 -21.60 -29.26
N ALA A 102 -1.13 -21.35 -30.35
CA ALA A 102 -2.38 -22.04 -30.64
C ALA A 102 -2.20 -23.56 -30.85
N SER A 103 -1.11 -23.96 -31.50
CA SER A 103 -0.77 -25.38 -31.70
C SER A 103 -0.46 -26.09 -30.38
N VAL A 104 0.34 -25.45 -29.52
CA VAL A 104 0.77 -25.99 -28.22
C VAL A 104 -0.37 -26.00 -27.19
N ALA A 105 -1.30 -25.04 -27.25
CA ALA A 105 -2.48 -25.03 -26.38
C ALA A 105 -3.33 -26.31 -26.51
N GLY A 106 -3.32 -26.97 -27.68
CA GLY A 106 -4.02 -28.23 -27.92
C GLY A 106 -3.31 -29.48 -27.38
N SER A 107 -2.03 -29.42 -27.04
CA SER A 107 -1.19 -30.59 -26.73
C SER A 107 -0.97 -30.86 -25.22
N ARG A 108 -1.62 -30.08 -24.33
CA ARG A 108 -1.41 -30.08 -22.86
C ARG A 108 -0.01 -29.65 -22.39
N ASP A 109 0.85 -29.14 -23.27
CA ASP A 109 2.16 -28.60 -22.91
C ASP A 109 2.05 -27.15 -22.41
N MET A 110 1.81 -27.01 -21.11
CA MET A 110 1.62 -25.71 -20.46
C MET A 110 2.93 -24.90 -20.35
N ASP A 111 4.08 -25.57 -20.21
CA ASP A 111 5.37 -24.91 -20.12
C ASP A 111 5.80 -24.32 -21.46
N GLY A 112 5.59 -25.05 -22.55
CA GLY A 112 5.79 -24.56 -23.91
C GLY A 112 4.88 -23.38 -24.22
N LEU A 113 3.58 -23.48 -23.88
CA LEU A 113 2.62 -22.39 -24.09
C LEU A 113 3.05 -21.12 -23.34
N ARG A 114 3.36 -21.24 -22.04
CA ARG A 114 3.80 -20.13 -21.20
C ARG A 114 5.08 -19.49 -21.71
N THR A 115 6.02 -20.28 -22.20
CA THR A 115 7.27 -19.79 -22.79
C THR A 115 6.98 -18.92 -24.02
N ILE A 116 6.15 -19.40 -24.96
CA ILE A 116 5.80 -18.67 -26.18
C ILE A 116 5.03 -17.37 -25.83
N LEU A 117 4.08 -17.42 -24.90
CA LEU A 117 3.35 -16.23 -24.44
C LEU A 117 4.28 -15.22 -23.78
N GLY A 118 5.27 -15.67 -23.00
CA GLY A 118 6.29 -14.80 -22.41
C GLY A 118 7.19 -14.14 -23.46
N ILE A 119 7.52 -14.84 -24.55
CA ILE A 119 8.24 -14.27 -25.69
C ILE A 119 7.40 -13.19 -26.39
N LEU A 120 6.12 -13.48 -26.70
CA LEU A 120 5.18 -12.49 -27.26
C LEU A 120 5.10 -11.25 -26.36
N GLY A 121 5.06 -11.45 -25.05
CA GLY A 121 5.00 -10.39 -24.05
C GLY A 121 6.25 -9.51 -24.04
N ARG A 122 7.45 -10.11 -24.18
CA ARG A 122 8.72 -9.37 -24.29
C ARG A 122 8.85 -8.60 -25.61
N ILE A 123 8.28 -9.11 -26.71
CA ILE A 123 8.19 -8.36 -27.98
C ILE A 123 7.33 -7.12 -27.78
N GLY A 124 6.19 -7.25 -27.09
CA GLY A 124 5.35 -6.12 -26.74
C GLY A 124 4.58 -5.51 -27.92
N SER A 125 4.27 -6.31 -28.95
CA SER A 125 3.45 -5.86 -30.08
C SER A 125 1.95 -6.02 -29.80
N PRO A 126 1.10 -5.02 -30.12
CA PRO A 126 -0.35 -5.13 -30.05
C PRO A 126 -0.94 -6.28 -30.89
N GLN A 127 -0.20 -6.77 -31.89
CA GLN A 127 -0.60 -7.95 -32.67
C GLN A 127 -0.75 -9.21 -31.79
N SER A 128 -0.12 -9.23 -30.61
CA SER A 128 -0.16 -10.35 -29.65
C SER A 128 -1.45 -10.38 -28.80
N LEU A 129 -2.23 -9.29 -28.79
CA LEU A 129 -3.42 -9.15 -27.95
C LEU A 129 -4.43 -10.31 -28.09
N PRO A 130 -4.75 -10.80 -29.30
CA PRO A 130 -5.67 -11.94 -29.44
C PRO A 130 -5.19 -13.19 -28.71
N ALA A 131 -3.87 -13.45 -28.69
CA ALA A 131 -3.32 -14.62 -28.01
C ALA A 131 -3.43 -14.48 -26.47
N PHE A 132 -3.16 -13.30 -25.91
CA PHE A 132 -3.33 -13.09 -24.47
C PHE A 132 -4.80 -13.15 -24.05
N ARG A 133 -5.73 -12.57 -24.83
CA ARG A 133 -7.16 -12.67 -24.55
C ARG A 133 -7.65 -14.12 -24.56
N ALA A 134 -7.16 -14.93 -25.49
CA ALA A 134 -7.55 -16.35 -25.59
C ALA A 134 -7.11 -17.18 -24.36
N HIS A 135 -6.13 -16.72 -23.60
CA HIS A 135 -5.54 -17.45 -22.48
C HIS A 135 -5.62 -16.69 -21.14
N MET A 136 -6.42 -15.63 -21.02
CA MET A 136 -6.56 -14.90 -19.76
C MET A 136 -7.36 -15.67 -18.70
N ASP A 137 -8.26 -16.57 -19.12
CA ASP A 137 -9.04 -17.47 -18.24
C ASP A 137 -8.47 -18.90 -18.23
N ASN A 138 -7.15 -19.04 -18.43
CA ASN A 138 -6.50 -20.35 -18.45
C ASN A 138 -6.66 -21.09 -17.10
N PRO A 139 -6.92 -22.42 -17.10
CA PRO A 139 -6.98 -23.20 -15.86
C PRO A 139 -5.70 -23.16 -15.01
N ASP A 140 -4.53 -22.95 -15.64
CA ASP A 140 -3.29 -22.66 -14.92
C ASP A 140 -3.24 -21.16 -14.53
N PRO A 141 -3.29 -20.83 -13.23
CA PRO A 141 -3.34 -19.44 -12.77
C PRO A 141 -2.08 -18.64 -13.15
N VAL A 142 -0.93 -19.31 -13.30
CA VAL A 142 0.33 -18.63 -13.68
C VAL A 142 0.29 -18.17 -15.14
N THR A 143 -0.21 -19.03 -16.04
CA THR A 143 -0.41 -18.69 -17.45
C THR A 143 -1.47 -17.61 -17.62
N ALA A 144 -2.60 -17.71 -16.91
CA ALA A 144 -3.64 -16.69 -16.90
C ALA A 144 -3.10 -15.32 -16.43
N ALA A 145 -2.37 -15.30 -15.31
CA ALA A 145 -1.75 -14.11 -14.74
C ALA A 145 -0.74 -13.46 -15.70
N LEU A 146 0.06 -14.27 -16.42
CA LEU A 146 0.99 -13.77 -17.45
C LEU A 146 0.25 -13.05 -18.58
N CYS A 147 -0.83 -13.65 -19.09
CA CYS A 147 -1.65 -13.05 -20.13
C CYS A 147 -2.29 -11.75 -19.65
N ILE A 148 -2.89 -11.75 -18.46
CA ILE A 148 -3.50 -10.55 -17.84
C ILE A 148 -2.47 -9.42 -17.72
N GLN A 149 -1.26 -9.72 -17.23
CA GLN A 149 -0.18 -8.74 -17.11
C GLN A 149 0.15 -8.10 -18.47
N HIS A 150 0.27 -8.90 -19.53
CA HIS A 150 0.59 -8.37 -20.86
C HIS A 150 -0.57 -7.61 -21.52
N LEU A 151 -1.82 -7.96 -21.23
CA LEU A 151 -2.99 -7.15 -21.63
C LEU A 151 -2.92 -5.76 -20.98
N GLY A 152 -2.54 -5.70 -19.69
CA GLY A 152 -2.28 -4.46 -18.96
C GLY A 152 -1.18 -3.61 -19.60
N ALA A 153 0.00 -4.22 -19.78
CA ALA A 153 1.18 -3.56 -20.32
C ALA A 153 0.99 -3.02 -21.75
N LEU A 154 0.13 -3.67 -22.54
CA LEU A 154 -0.22 -3.26 -23.91
C LEU A 154 -1.40 -2.27 -23.96
N GLY A 155 -1.98 -1.90 -22.81
CA GLY A 155 -3.07 -0.92 -22.74
C GLY A 155 -4.38 -1.42 -23.35
N ASP A 156 -4.69 -2.71 -23.25
CA ASP A 156 -5.84 -3.30 -23.94
C ASP A 156 -7.19 -2.99 -23.29
N ALA A 157 -7.77 -1.84 -23.67
CA ALA A 157 -9.09 -1.42 -23.20
C ALA A 157 -10.22 -2.42 -23.51
N SER A 158 -10.07 -3.27 -24.54
CA SER A 158 -11.10 -4.27 -24.90
C SER A 158 -11.20 -5.39 -23.88
N SER A 159 -10.16 -5.60 -23.07
CA SER A 159 -10.12 -6.63 -22.02
C SER A 159 -10.72 -6.16 -20.69
N LEU A 160 -11.04 -4.87 -20.53
CA LEU A 160 -11.57 -4.31 -19.28
C LEU A 160 -12.79 -5.06 -18.71
N PRO A 161 -13.79 -5.47 -19.51
CA PRO A 161 -14.93 -6.24 -18.98
C PRO A 161 -14.52 -7.57 -18.35
N ALA A 162 -13.59 -8.30 -18.99
CA ALA A 162 -13.11 -9.59 -18.51
C ALA A 162 -12.22 -9.43 -17.26
N LEU A 163 -11.33 -8.43 -17.25
CA LEU A 163 -10.51 -8.10 -16.08
C LEU A 163 -11.39 -7.71 -14.87
N ALA A 164 -12.43 -6.90 -15.09
CA ALA A 164 -13.38 -6.55 -14.03
C ALA A 164 -14.18 -7.76 -13.52
N ALA A 165 -14.52 -8.70 -14.41
CA ALA A 165 -15.19 -9.94 -14.04
C ALA A 165 -14.30 -10.83 -13.15
N ALA A 166 -12.99 -10.92 -13.44
CA ALA A 166 -12.04 -11.66 -12.60
C ALA A 166 -11.99 -11.10 -11.17
N ILE A 167 -11.92 -9.77 -11.02
CA ILE A 167 -11.93 -9.11 -9.70
C ILE A 167 -13.28 -9.36 -8.99
N SER A 168 -14.39 -9.24 -9.71
CA SER A 168 -15.72 -9.48 -9.15
C SER A 168 -15.90 -10.92 -8.66
N ALA A 169 -15.37 -11.90 -9.39
CA ALA A 169 -15.44 -13.32 -9.02
C ALA A 169 -14.67 -13.61 -7.72
N ALA A 170 -13.58 -12.89 -7.45
CA ALA A 170 -12.83 -12.99 -6.20
C ALA A 170 -13.58 -12.39 -4.99
N ASN A 171 -14.68 -11.69 -5.22
CA ASN A 171 -15.54 -11.15 -4.17
C ASN A 171 -16.67 -12.12 -3.74
N ALA A 172 -16.75 -13.31 -4.36
CA ALA A 172 -17.74 -14.34 -4.02
C ALA A 172 -17.54 -14.89 -2.60
N GLU A 173 -18.63 -15.37 -1.99
CA GLU A 173 -18.67 -15.81 -0.59
C GLU A 173 -17.72 -16.98 -0.26
N ASP A 174 -17.43 -17.81 -1.25
CA ASP A 174 -16.56 -18.98 -1.15
C ASP A 174 -15.10 -18.71 -1.59
N ARG A 175 -14.79 -17.51 -2.11
CA ARG A 175 -13.47 -17.19 -2.69
C ARG A 175 -12.75 -16.00 -2.07
N TYR A 176 -13.46 -15.13 -1.35
CA TYR A 176 -12.90 -13.86 -0.88
C TYR A 176 -11.79 -13.97 0.16
N GLU A 177 -11.52 -15.15 0.71
CA GLU A 177 -10.51 -15.31 1.77
C GLU A 177 -9.08 -15.10 1.26
N THR A 178 -8.82 -15.43 -0.01
CA THR A 178 -7.48 -15.29 -0.61
C THR A 178 -7.53 -14.41 -1.85
N CYS A 179 -6.58 -13.48 -1.97
CA CYS A 179 -6.37 -12.76 -3.23
C CYS A 179 -5.50 -13.63 -4.14
N ASP A 180 -6.13 -14.32 -5.09
CA ASP A 180 -5.41 -15.20 -6.02
C ASP A 180 -4.56 -14.41 -7.04
N ILE A 181 -3.63 -15.12 -7.69
CA ILE A 181 -2.66 -14.51 -8.61
C ILE A 181 -3.33 -13.85 -9.84
N THR A 182 -4.53 -14.27 -10.21
CA THR A 182 -5.25 -13.67 -11.34
C THR A 182 -5.93 -12.37 -10.95
N THR A 183 -6.44 -12.29 -9.72
CA THR A 183 -7.15 -11.14 -9.17
C THR A 183 -6.24 -9.93 -9.03
N TRP A 184 -5.10 -10.07 -8.34
CA TRP A 184 -4.17 -8.94 -8.21
C TRP A 184 -3.59 -8.50 -9.57
N LYS A 185 -3.29 -9.45 -10.47
CA LYS A 185 -2.84 -9.11 -11.83
C LYS A 185 -3.92 -8.37 -12.62
N ALA A 186 -5.20 -8.72 -12.46
CA ALA A 186 -6.28 -7.99 -13.10
C ALA A 186 -6.38 -6.55 -12.59
N ILE A 187 -6.21 -6.35 -11.27
CA ILE A 187 -6.17 -5.01 -10.66
C ILE A 187 -5.00 -4.19 -11.23
N GLU A 188 -3.78 -4.74 -11.24
CA GLU A 188 -2.59 -4.08 -11.80
C GLU A 188 -2.78 -3.74 -13.28
N ALA A 189 -3.31 -4.68 -14.07
CA ALA A 189 -3.53 -4.51 -15.50
C ALA A 189 -4.53 -3.40 -15.81
N ILE A 190 -5.66 -3.32 -15.09
CA ILE A 190 -6.62 -2.21 -15.22
C ILE A 190 -5.95 -0.87 -14.91
N GLY A 191 -5.12 -0.82 -13.85
CA GLY A 191 -4.36 0.37 -13.50
C GLY A 191 -3.37 0.80 -14.59
N GLU A 192 -2.66 -0.15 -15.20
CA GLU A 192 -1.76 0.09 -16.33
C GLU A 192 -2.51 0.64 -17.54
N ILE A 193 -3.64 0.04 -17.91
CA ILE A 193 -4.53 0.53 -18.98
C ILE A 193 -5.00 1.96 -18.68
N GLY A 194 -5.35 2.23 -17.43
CA GLY A 194 -5.73 3.57 -16.95
C GLY A 194 -4.64 4.60 -17.19
N ARG A 195 -3.43 4.34 -16.66
CA ARG A 195 -2.26 5.23 -16.80
C ARG A 195 -1.75 5.35 -18.23
N ALA A 196 -2.06 4.40 -19.11
CA ALA A 196 -1.78 4.48 -20.54
C ALA A 196 -2.74 5.42 -21.31
N GLY A 197 -3.65 6.11 -20.60
CA GLY A 197 -4.55 7.11 -21.20
C GLY A 197 -5.98 6.61 -21.41
N THR A 198 -6.45 5.64 -20.61
CA THR A 198 -7.83 5.13 -20.68
C THR A 198 -8.59 5.43 -19.37
N PRO A 199 -9.23 6.61 -19.22
CA PRO A 199 -9.95 6.98 -18.00
C PRO A 199 -11.05 5.97 -17.59
N ALA A 200 -11.67 5.30 -18.57
CA ALA A 200 -12.65 4.25 -18.30
C ALA A 200 -12.10 3.09 -17.46
N ALA A 201 -10.80 2.78 -17.57
CA ALA A 201 -10.15 1.75 -16.76
C ALA A 201 -10.02 2.21 -15.30
N ILE A 202 -9.66 3.47 -15.06
CA ILE A 202 -9.60 4.06 -13.72
C ILE A 202 -11.00 4.08 -13.09
N ALA A 203 -12.03 4.40 -13.88
CA ALA A 203 -13.42 4.31 -13.44
C ALA A 203 -13.84 2.89 -13.05
N VAL A 204 -13.41 1.87 -13.79
CA VAL A 204 -13.64 0.46 -13.44
C VAL A 204 -12.96 0.12 -12.12
N LEU A 205 -11.68 0.50 -11.97
CA LEU A 205 -10.91 0.23 -10.75
C LEU A 205 -11.54 0.89 -9.51
N ALA A 206 -12.02 2.13 -9.63
CA ALA A 206 -12.68 2.86 -8.55
C ALA A 206 -13.94 2.17 -8.00
N ARG A 207 -14.58 1.28 -8.78
CA ARG A 207 -15.74 0.49 -8.31
C ARG A 207 -15.36 -0.61 -7.32
N PHE A 208 -14.07 -0.95 -7.21
CA PHE A 208 -13.54 -2.00 -6.35
C PHE A 208 -12.80 -1.46 -5.12
N ILE A 209 -12.91 -0.16 -4.81
CA ILE A 209 -12.32 0.43 -3.59
C ILE A 209 -12.83 -0.25 -2.33
N HIS A 210 -14.09 -0.71 -2.35
CA HIS A 210 -14.63 -1.63 -1.37
C HIS A 210 -14.65 -3.03 -1.96
N HIS A 211 -13.84 -3.92 -1.40
CA HIS A 211 -13.74 -5.34 -1.75
C HIS A 211 -13.69 -6.18 -0.47
N ARG A 212 -14.27 -7.39 -0.47
CA ARG A 212 -14.32 -8.24 0.74
C ARG A 212 -12.94 -8.74 1.15
N ASN A 213 -12.08 -9.03 0.19
CA ASN A 213 -10.69 -9.39 0.45
C ASN A 213 -9.84 -8.13 0.77
N PRO A 214 -9.21 -8.03 1.96
CA PRO A 214 -8.38 -6.87 2.35
C PRO A 214 -7.14 -6.67 1.47
N THR A 215 -6.48 -7.74 1.05
CA THR A 215 -5.32 -7.66 0.15
C THR A 215 -5.72 -7.09 -1.22
N ALA A 216 -6.85 -7.52 -1.78
CA ALA A 216 -7.36 -6.95 -3.03
C ALA A 216 -7.71 -5.46 -2.87
N ARG A 217 -8.34 -5.06 -1.76
CA ARG A 217 -8.59 -3.63 -1.46
C ARG A 217 -7.31 -2.82 -1.46
N ARG A 218 -6.28 -3.29 -0.74
CA ARG A 218 -4.98 -2.61 -0.66
C ARG A 218 -4.38 -2.41 -2.06
N ILE A 219 -4.39 -3.45 -2.89
CA ILE A 219 -3.84 -3.38 -4.25
C ILE A 219 -4.65 -2.43 -5.13
N VAL A 220 -5.98 -2.40 -5.00
CA VAL A 220 -6.84 -1.42 -5.69
C VAL A 220 -6.47 0.00 -5.28
N LEU A 221 -6.35 0.27 -3.97
CA LEU A 221 -6.01 1.58 -3.44
C LEU A 221 -4.61 2.02 -3.90
N GLU A 222 -3.59 1.18 -3.75
CA GLU A 222 -2.22 1.45 -4.24
C GLU A 222 -2.19 1.74 -5.75
N THR A 223 -3.01 1.03 -6.52
CA THR A 223 -3.11 1.23 -7.97
C THR A 223 -3.79 2.56 -8.31
N LEU A 224 -4.85 2.95 -7.59
CA LEU A 224 -5.48 4.28 -7.75
C LEU A 224 -4.54 5.41 -7.35
N VAL A 225 -3.76 5.24 -6.27
CA VAL A 225 -2.73 6.20 -5.85
C VAL A 225 -1.68 6.40 -6.96
N ARG A 226 -1.24 5.31 -7.61
CA ARG A 226 -0.34 5.40 -8.77
C ARG A 226 -0.96 6.10 -9.98
N CYS A 227 -2.28 6.11 -10.12
CA CYS A 227 -2.98 6.90 -11.14
C CYS A 227 -3.03 8.41 -10.81
N GLY A 228 -2.83 8.79 -9.54
CA GLY A 228 -2.69 10.19 -9.13
C GLY A 228 -3.96 11.03 -9.34
N GLU A 229 -3.79 12.23 -9.90
CA GLU A 229 -4.88 13.20 -10.11
C GLU A 229 -6.05 12.63 -10.94
N ASP A 230 -5.74 11.80 -11.94
CA ASP A 230 -6.74 11.21 -12.84
C ASP A 230 -7.75 10.32 -12.10
N ALA A 231 -7.37 9.74 -10.95
CA ALA A 231 -8.26 8.92 -10.14
C ALA A 231 -9.31 9.72 -9.36
N ILE A 232 -9.07 11.01 -9.08
CA ILE A 232 -9.90 11.81 -8.17
C ILE A 232 -11.32 11.97 -8.69
N ALA A 233 -11.48 12.20 -10.00
CA ALA A 233 -12.80 12.35 -10.63
C ALA A 233 -13.63 11.05 -10.60
N HIS A 234 -12.96 9.89 -10.46
CA HIS A 234 -13.59 8.58 -10.43
C HIS A 234 -13.84 8.07 -9.01
N VAL A 235 -12.98 8.42 -8.05
CA VAL A 235 -13.14 8.07 -6.63
C VAL A 235 -14.10 9.04 -5.92
N GLY A 236 -14.05 10.33 -6.24
CA GLY A 236 -14.85 11.36 -5.57
C GLY A 236 -16.36 11.08 -5.46
N PRO A 237 -17.04 10.56 -6.50
CA PRO A 237 -18.45 10.19 -6.40
C PRO A 237 -18.77 9.17 -5.30
N ALA A 238 -17.85 8.27 -4.97
CA ALA A 238 -18.04 7.23 -3.96
C ALA A 238 -18.10 7.77 -2.52
N LEU A 239 -17.69 9.03 -2.27
CA LEU A 239 -17.90 9.71 -0.99
C LEU A 239 -19.38 9.92 -0.64
N LEU A 240 -20.27 9.77 -1.62
CA LEU A 240 -21.72 9.90 -1.47
C LEU A 240 -22.45 8.56 -1.67
N ASP A 241 -21.71 7.45 -1.65
CA ASP A 241 -22.30 6.12 -1.76
C ASP A 241 -23.23 5.82 -0.56
N PRO A 242 -24.35 5.09 -0.76
CA PRO A 242 -25.20 4.65 0.35
C PRO A 242 -24.45 3.79 1.38
N ASP A 243 -23.43 3.06 0.96
CA ASP A 243 -22.62 2.21 1.82
C ASP A 243 -21.54 3.03 2.57
N THR A 244 -21.57 2.97 3.90
CA THR A 244 -20.64 3.69 4.77
C THR A 244 -19.19 3.24 4.54
N ASP A 245 -18.96 1.94 4.38
CA ASP A 245 -17.61 1.39 4.19
C ASP A 245 -17.01 1.89 2.87
N THR A 246 -17.79 1.94 1.80
CA THR A 246 -17.40 2.55 0.51
C THR A 246 -17.02 4.02 0.64
N ARG A 247 -17.78 4.82 1.40
CA ARG A 247 -17.47 6.24 1.63
C ARG A 247 -16.14 6.44 2.38
N ILE A 248 -15.89 5.61 3.40
CA ILE A 248 -14.62 5.63 4.16
C ILE A 248 -13.45 5.27 3.24
N MET A 249 -13.58 4.18 2.47
CA MET A 249 -12.54 3.76 1.51
C MET A 249 -12.27 4.83 0.45
N ALA A 250 -13.30 5.54 -0.02
CA ALA A 250 -13.14 6.65 -0.96
C ALA A 250 -12.36 7.83 -0.34
N ALA A 251 -12.65 8.18 0.91
CA ALA A 251 -11.91 9.22 1.63
C ALA A 251 -10.44 8.83 1.84
N ASN A 252 -10.17 7.59 2.24
CA ASN A 252 -8.81 7.06 2.40
C ASN A 252 -8.03 7.05 1.08
N ALA A 253 -8.66 6.62 -0.02
CA ALA A 253 -8.05 6.68 -1.35
C ALA A 253 -7.65 8.11 -1.74
N LEU A 254 -8.51 9.09 -1.48
CA LEU A 254 -8.23 10.50 -1.75
C LEU A 254 -7.14 11.07 -0.82
N ARG A 255 -7.09 10.61 0.45
CA ARG A 255 -6.02 10.91 1.40
C ARG A 255 -4.67 10.45 0.86
N ASP A 256 -4.58 9.20 0.41
CA ASP A 256 -3.34 8.59 -0.08
C ASP A 256 -2.90 9.14 -1.45
N ILE A 257 -3.84 9.57 -2.31
CA ILE A 257 -3.52 10.32 -3.53
C ILE A 257 -2.85 11.67 -3.20
N ALA A 258 -3.18 12.25 -2.04
CA ALA A 258 -2.54 13.45 -1.47
C ALA A 258 -2.43 14.65 -2.45
N HIS A 259 -3.46 14.85 -3.28
CA HIS A 259 -3.47 15.89 -4.30
C HIS A 259 -4.52 16.97 -4.01
N LYS A 260 -4.18 18.25 -4.24
CA LYS A 260 -5.07 19.40 -3.96
C LYS A 260 -6.45 19.31 -4.61
N ALA A 261 -6.57 18.65 -5.76
CA ALA A 261 -7.85 18.50 -6.47
C ALA A 261 -8.86 17.64 -5.69
N ALA A 262 -8.41 16.82 -4.74
CA ALA A 262 -9.29 16.03 -3.88
C ALA A 262 -10.05 16.88 -2.86
N ALA A 263 -9.64 18.13 -2.59
CA ALA A 263 -10.37 19.04 -1.70
C ALA A 263 -11.79 19.33 -2.18
N GLU A 264 -12.02 19.40 -3.50
CA GLU A 264 -13.34 19.65 -4.08
C GLU A 264 -14.37 18.55 -3.74
N PRO A 265 -14.13 17.26 -4.09
CA PRO A 265 -15.08 16.20 -3.76
C PRO A 265 -15.23 15.99 -2.24
N LEU A 266 -14.16 16.14 -1.45
CA LEU A 266 -14.21 16.00 0.02
C LEU A 266 -15.12 17.07 0.66
N VAL A 267 -14.93 18.34 0.32
CA VAL A 267 -15.77 19.43 0.87
C VAL A 267 -17.21 19.30 0.40
N ARG A 268 -17.44 18.94 -0.87
CA ARG A 268 -18.79 18.67 -1.38
C ARG A 268 -19.49 17.53 -0.62
N ALA A 269 -18.75 16.52 -0.19
CA ALA A 269 -19.30 15.45 0.63
C ALA A 269 -19.73 15.94 2.02
N LEU A 270 -18.91 16.79 2.66
CA LEU A 270 -19.27 17.45 3.93
C LEU A 270 -20.54 18.29 3.81
N GLU A 271 -20.66 19.12 2.77
CA GLU A 271 -21.84 19.95 2.49
C GLU A 271 -23.12 19.12 2.34
N LYS A 272 -22.99 17.89 1.84
CA LYS A 272 -24.09 16.92 1.68
C LYS A 272 -24.36 16.06 2.92
N GLY A 273 -23.69 16.34 4.04
CA GLY A 273 -23.91 15.63 5.29
C GLY A 273 -23.16 14.31 5.42
N ALA A 274 -22.06 14.11 4.68
CA ALA A 274 -21.25 12.88 4.81
C ALA A 274 -20.70 12.70 6.24
N ALA A 275 -20.38 13.80 6.94
CA ALA A 275 -19.89 13.80 8.33
C ALA A 275 -20.97 13.56 9.39
N VAL A 276 -22.22 13.26 9.03
CA VAL A 276 -23.23 12.79 10.00
C VAL A 276 -22.80 11.44 10.60
N ASP A 277 -22.15 10.60 9.80
CA ASP A 277 -21.46 9.41 10.31
C ASP A 277 -20.05 9.81 10.76
N ALA A 278 -19.73 9.53 12.02
CA ALA A 278 -18.46 9.93 12.63
C ALA A 278 -17.24 9.29 11.94
N ASN A 279 -17.33 8.05 11.45
CA ASN A 279 -16.21 7.40 10.78
C ASN A 279 -15.97 8.01 9.39
N VAL A 280 -17.05 8.31 8.67
CA VAL A 280 -16.96 9.00 7.37
C VAL A 280 -16.41 10.41 7.58
N GLY A 281 -16.88 11.14 8.60
CA GLY A 281 -16.37 12.45 8.98
C GLY A 281 -14.88 12.40 9.30
N PHE A 282 -14.46 11.47 10.17
CA PHE A 282 -13.05 11.24 10.51
C PHE A 282 -12.19 11.06 9.26
N ALA A 283 -12.56 10.13 8.39
CA ALA A 283 -11.79 9.83 7.17
C ALA A 283 -11.72 11.03 6.22
N ILE A 284 -12.82 11.78 6.06
CA ILE A 284 -12.84 12.99 5.23
C ILE A 284 -11.94 14.08 5.82
N TYR A 285 -11.98 14.33 7.13
CA TYR A 285 -11.13 15.35 7.75
C TYR A 285 -9.64 14.97 7.71
N GLU A 286 -9.32 13.70 7.89
CA GLU A 286 -7.96 13.21 7.72
C GLU A 286 -7.47 13.39 6.27
N ALA A 287 -8.32 13.10 5.28
CA ALA A 287 -8.04 13.37 3.87
C ALA A 287 -7.85 14.87 3.59
N LEU A 288 -8.64 15.75 4.22
CA LEU A 288 -8.46 17.20 4.12
C LEU A 288 -7.12 17.70 4.70
N GLY A 289 -6.56 16.99 5.69
CA GLY A 289 -5.23 17.26 6.22
C GLY A 289 -4.08 16.97 5.25
N HIS A 290 -4.32 16.09 4.27
CA HIS A 290 -3.36 15.67 3.25
C HIS A 290 -3.61 16.33 1.88
N THR A 291 -4.60 17.21 1.78
CA THR A 291 -4.96 17.91 0.55
C THR A 291 -4.73 19.41 0.74
N PRO A 292 -3.49 19.90 0.55
CA PRO A 292 -3.14 21.27 0.88
C PRO A 292 -3.93 22.26 0.01
N GLY A 293 -4.58 23.23 0.68
CA GLY A 293 -5.31 24.27 -0.03
C GLY A 293 -6.27 25.06 0.86
N MET A 294 -6.62 26.27 0.41
CA MET A 294 -7.54 27.16 1.13
C MET A 294 -8.91 26.50 1.38
N LYS A 295 -9.39 25.69 0.42
CA LYS A 295 -10.69 25.01 0.53
C LYS A 295 -10.71 24.02 1.70
N SER A 296 -9.64 23.25 1.88
CA SER A 296 -9.48 22.33 3.01
C SER A 296 -9.40 23.07 4.33
N LEU A 297 -8.60 24.14 4.40
CA LEU A 297 -8.48 24.96 5.61
C LEU A 297 -9.82 25.59 6.03
N VAL A 298 -10.59 26.12 5.09
CA VAL A 298 -11.91 26.69 5.37
C VAL A 298 -12.85 25.62 5.92
N ALA A 299 -12.91 24.45 5.28
CA ALA A 299 -13.77 23.36 5.76
C ALA A 299 -13.38 22.87 7.17
N LEU A 300 -12.09 22.68 7.43
CA LEU A 300 -11.58 22.22 8.74
C LEU A 300 -11.89 23.23 9.86
N THR A 301 -11.62 24.51 9.61
CA THR A 301 -11.87 25.57 10.60
C THR A 301 -13.36 25.81 10.85
N GLU A 302 -14.23 25.62 9.85
CA GLU A 302 -15.68 25.69 10.03
C GLU A 302 -16.27 24.48 10.76
N ALA A 303 -15.61 23.32 10.66
CA ALA A 303 -16.00 22.10 11.35
C ALA A 303 -15.62 22.12 12.84
N LEU A 304 -14.47 22.69 13.18
CA LEU A 304 -13.91 22.72 14.55
C LEU A 304 -14.91 23.15 15.66
N PRO A 305 -15.71 24.23 15.51
CA PRO A 305 -16.68 24.62 16.54
C PRO A 305 -17.98 23.81 16.53
N LYS A 306 -18.22 22.96 15.53
CA LYS A 306 -19.46 22.19 15.32
C LYS A 306 -19.32 20.71 15.67
N GLU A 307 -18.11 20.17 15.54
CA GLU A 307 -17.84 18.76 15.76
C GLU A 307 -17.72 18.43 17.25
N HIS A 308 -18.48 17.44 17.72
CA HIS A 308 -18.50 17.05 19.13
C HIS A 308 -17.89 15.67 19.37
N GLU A 309 -17.74 14.86 18.32
CA GLU A 309 -17.17 13.53 18.44
C GLU A 309 -15.65 13.62 18.67
N PRO A 310 -15.10 13.06 19.76
CA PRO A 310 -13.69 13.25 20.12
C PRO A 310 -12.71 12.79 19.04
N SER A 311 -12.94 11.62 18.41
CA SER A 311 -12.05 11.10 17.36
C SER A 311 -12.05 11.99 16.13
N THR A 312 -13.23 12.43 15.69
CA THR A 312 -13.39 13.33 14.54
C THR A 312 -12.75 14.69 14.81
N LEU A 313 -12.89 15.20 16.04
CA LEU A 313 -12.24 16.44 16.46
C LEU A 313 -10.71 16.32 16.44
N MET A 314 -10.16 15.18 16.88
CA MET A 314 -8.73 14.90 16.76
C MET A 314 -8.27 14.88 15.29
N ALA A 315 -9.03 14.28 14.38
CA ALA A 315 -8.72 14.31 12.95
C ALA A 315 -8.69 15.75 12.40
N ILE A 316 -9.66 16.61 12.78
CA ILE A 316 -9.68 18.01 12.38
C ILE A 316 -8.45 18.75 12.90
N VAL A 317 -8.11 18.60 14.19
CA VAL A 317 -6.96 19.28 14.79
C VAL A 317 -5.65 18.80 14.17
N GLN A 318 -5.49 17.48 13.95
CA GLN A 318 -4.34 16.91 13.26
C GLN A 318 -4.21 17.46 11.83
N ALA A 319 -5.31 17.57 11.10
CA ALA A 319 -5.34 18.11 9.74
C ALA A 319 -5.03 19.62 9.66
N LEU A 320 -5.35 20.38 10.72
CA LEU A 320 -4.95 21.78 10.86
C LEU A 320 -3.47 21.90 11.28
N GLU A 321 -2.97 20.98 12.11
CA GLU A 321 -1.57 20.91 12.53
C GLU A 321 -0.64 20.63 11.35
N THR A 322 -0.98 19.69 10.46
CA THR A 322 -0.18 19.42 9.24
C THR A 322 -0.10 20.61 8.30
N GLN A 323 -1.03 21.55 8.43
CA GLN A 323 -1.12 22.79 7.64
C GLN A 323 -0.89 24.03 8.51
N ALA A 324 -0.23 23.89 9.67
CA ALA A 324 -0.05 24.97 10.62
C ALA A 324 0.70 26.15 10.00
N SER A 325 0.13 27.35 10.18
CA SER A 325 0.71 28.62 9.78
C SER A 325 0.24 29.70 10.74
N PRO A 326 0.89 30.89 10.78
CA PRO A 326 0.44 31.97 11.64
C PRO A 326 -1.02 32.38 11.42
N ALA A 327 -1.52 32.30 10.18
CA ALA A 327 -2.92 32.60 9.86
C ALA A 327 -3.88 31.54 10.40
N VAL A 328 -3.53 30.25 10.26
CA VAL A 328 -4.32 29.14 10.80
C VAL A 328 -4.33 29.19 12.33
N GLY A 329 -3.16 29.38 12.95
CA GLY A 329 -3.04 29.49 14.41
C GLY A 329 -3.83 30.66 14.99
N LYS A 330 -3.80 31.83 14.33
CA LYS A 330 -4.62 32.99 14.72
C LYS A 330 -6.11 32.67 14.67
N ARG A 331 -6.60 32.11 13.56
CA ARG A 331 -8.02 31.77 13.40
C ARG A 331 -8.45 30.67 14.37
N PHE A 332 -7.60 29.68 14.62
CA PHE A 332 -7.85 28.64 15.61
C PHE A 332 -8.01 29.27 17.00
N ASN A 333 -7.11 30.17 17.39
CA ASN A 333 -7.18 30.87 18.67
C ASN A 333 -8.48 31.67 18.80
N GLU A 334 -8.87 32.43 17.77
CA GLU A 334 -10.14 33.18 17.72
C GLU A 334 -11.34 32.27 18.00
N ILE A 335 -11.41 31.10 17.35
CA ILE A 335 -12.49 30.11 17.55
C ILE A 335 -12.52 29.63 19.03
N VAL A 336 -11.36 29.33 19.61
CA VAL A 336 -11.28 28.85 21.00
C VAL A 336 -11.68 29.95 21.98
N THR A 337 -11.17 31.17 21.80
CA THR A 337 -11.46 32.30 22.70
C THR A 337 -12.92 32.71 22.67
N ASP A 338 -13.56 32.68 21.50
CA ASP A 338 -14.99 32.96 21.36
C ASP A 338 -15.83 31.94 22.15
N ARG A 339 -15.44 30.66 22.11
CA ARG A 339 -16.12 29.57 22.81
C ARG A 339 -15.90 29.60 24.32
N LEU A 340 -14.70 29.95 24.78
CA LEU A 340 -14.44 30.18 26.21
C LEU A 340 -15.29 31.33 26.74
N SER A 341 -15.44 32.41 25.98
CA SER A 341 -16.26 33.57 26.34
C SER A 341 -17.76 33.20 26.45
N ALA A 342 -18.21 32.25 25.63
CA ALA A 342 -19.56 31.69 25.69
C ALA A 342 -19.77 30.65 26.82
N GLN A 343 -18.75 30.36 27.63
CA GLN A 343 -18.75 29.30 28.66
C GLN A 343 -19.10 27.91 28.09
N ASP A 344 -18.69 27.66 26.84
CA ASP A 344 -18.97 26.44 26.11
C ASP A 344 -17.96 25.33 26.47
N ALA A 345 -18.45 24.14 26.81
CA ALA A 345 -17.62 22.95 27.04
C ALA A 345 -16.80 22.56 25.79
N GLN A 346 -17.23 23.02 24.61
CA GLN A 346 -16.54 22.77 23.34
C GLN A 346 -15.10 23.29 23.32
N ALA A 347 -14.81 24.43 23.96
CA ALA A 347 -13.45 24.94 24.02
C ALA A 347 -12.51 23.96 24.72
N GLN A 348 -12.96 23.34 25.83
CA GLN A 348 -12.17 22.32 26.53
C GLN A 348 -11.99 21.04 25.70
N ARG A 349 -13.00 20.63 24.92
CA ARG A 349 -12.87 19.49 23.99
C ARG A 349 -11.83 19.75 22.92
N ILE A 350 -11.87 20.92 22.28
CA ILE A 350 -10.89 21.33 21.27
C ILE A 350 -9.48 21.35 21.85
N LEU A 351 -9.29 21.99 23.02
CA LEU A 351 -7.98 22.04 23.68
C LEU A 351 -7.49 20.65 24.11
N SER A 352 -8.39 19.76 24.54
CA SER A 352 -8.03 18.37 24.84
C SER A 352 -7.58 17.63 23.59
N ALA A 353 -8.20 17.88 22.44
CA ALA A 353 -7.77 17.32 21.16
C ALA A 353 -6.38 17.83 20.73
N VAL A 354 -6.07 19.13 20.94
CA VAL A 354 -4.72 19.71 20.72
C VAL A 354 -3.65 18.96 21.50
N ILE A 355 -3.92 18.63 22.76
CA ILE A 355 -3.00 17.86 23.60
C ILE A 355 -2.92 16.41 23.10
N ALA A 356 -4.07 15.78 22.84
CA ALA A 356 -4.15 14.39 22.43
C ALA A 356 -3.41 14.11 21.12
N VAL A 357 -3.42 15.04 20.15
CA VAL A 357 -2.67 14.88 18.89
C VAL A 357 -1.25 15.45 18.93
N ARG A 358 -0.82 16.03 20.06
CA ARG A 358 0.46 16.73 20.22
C ARG A 358 0.70 17.80 19.14
N ALA A 359 -0.29 18.68 18.95
CA ALA A 359 -0.23 19.75 17.97
C ALA A 359 0.76 20.87 18.36
N THR A 360 2.06 20.59 18.21
CA THR A 360 3.17 21.48 18.60
C THR A 360 3.31 22.75 17.76
N GLY A 361 2.82 22.74 16.52
CA GLY A 361 2.83 23.90 15.62
C GLY A 361 1.67 24.86 15.91
N LEU A 362 0.49 24.35 16.27
CA LEU A 362 -0.64 25.17 16.70
C LEU A 362 -0.49 25.68 18.15
N PHE A 363 0.17 24.90 19.01
CA PHE A 363 0.27 25.20 20.44
C PHE A 363 0.79 26.61 20.77
N PRO A 364 1.90 27.13 20.21
CA PRO A 364 2.41 28.47 20.52
C PRO A 364 1.40 29.59 20.24
N HIS A 365 0.57 29.42 19.20
CA HIS A 365 -0.45 30.39 18.83
C HIS A 365 -1.61 30.43 19.84
N LEU A 366 -1.96 29.28 20.40
CA LEU A 366 -2.99 29.16 21.43
C LEU A 366 -2.47 29.60 22.80
N TYR A 367 -1.25 29.20 23.14
CA TYR A 367 -0.59 29.57 24.41
C TYR A 367 -0.34 31.08 24.53
N ALA A 368 -0.31 31.80 23.41
CA ALA A 368 -0.17 33.25 23.42
C ALA A 368 -1.30 33.99 24.12
N ASP A 369 -2.51 33.41 24.21
CA ASP A 369 -3.58 33.91 25.07
C ASP A 369 -3.38 33.40 26.52
N PRO A 370 -3.25 34.30 27.53
CA PRO A 370 -2.98 33.89 28.91
C PRO A 370 -4.06 33.02 29.57
N VAL A 371 -5.32 33.10 29.12
CA VAL A 371 -6.41 32.26 29.63
C VAL A 371 -6.30 30.88 29.01
N VAL A 372 -6.16 30.81 27.68
CA VAL A 372 -6.01 29.55 26.95
C VAL A 372 -4.74 28.81 27.40
N GLY A 373 -3.61 29.52 27.52
CA GLY A 373 -2.33 28.96 27.95
C GLY A 373 -2.40 28.28 29.33
N ARG A 374 -3.09 28.90 30.31
CA ARG A 374 -3.31 28.28 31.63
C ARG A 374 -4.14 27.00 31.55
N ILE A 375 -5.17 26.97 30.71
CA ILE A 375 -6.01 25.79 30.51
C ILE A 375 -5.18 24.67 29.86
N LEU A 376 -4.41 24.99 28.82
CA LEU A 376 -3.54 24.04 28.11
C LEU A 376 -2.55 23.37 29.07
N VAL A 377 -1.80 24.14 29.86
CA VAL A 377 -0.85 23.59 30.85
C VAL A 377 -1.57 22.68 31.84
N GLY A 378 -2.74 23.09 32.33
CA GLY A 378 -3.55 22.27 33.24
C GLY A 378 -4.06 20.97 32.62
N LEU A 379 -4.36 20.95 31.31
CA LEU A 379 -4.76 19.76 30.58
C LEU A 379 -3.57 18.82 30.33
N ILE A 380 -2.40 19.37 29.96
CA ILE A 380 -1.17 18.59 29.76
C ILE A 380 -0.78 17.85 31.05
N LEU A 381 -0.83 18.53 32.19
CA LEU A 381 -0.49 17.92 33.48
C LEU A 381 -1.42 16.74 33.84
N LYS A 382 -2.64 16.69 33.31
CA LYS A 382 -3.59 15.59 33.55
C LYS A 382 -3.33 14.36 32.70
N THR A 383 -2.59 14.45 31.58
CA THR A 383 -2.39 13.31 30.68
C THR A 383 -1.52 12.23 31.31
N SER A 384 -0.59 12.60 32.20
CA SER A 384 0.44 11.72 32.74
C SER A 384 1.31 11.02 31.67
N ASP A 385 1.38 11.58 30.46
CA ASP A 385 2.21 11.09 29.35
C ASP A 385 3.61 11.77 29.41
N PRO A 386 4.68 11.03 29.73
CA PRO A 386 6.03 11.60 29.83
C PRO A 386 6.53 12.22 28.51
N GLU A 387 6.14 11.66 27.37
CA GLU A 387 6.57 12.14 26.06
C GLU A 387 5.86 13.46 25.75
N ALA A 388 4.54 13.55 25.97
CA ALA A 388 3.80 14.80 25.83
C ALA A 388 4.31 15.89 26.76
N LEU A 389 4.60 15.56 28.03
CA LEU A 389 5.16 16.51 29.00
C LEU A 389 6.49 17.08 28.51
N ARG A 390 7.40 16.25 28.00
CA ARG A 390 8.69 16.67 27.44
C ARG A 390 8.51 17.54 26.19
N SER A 391 7.71 17.10 25.22
CA SER A 391 7.49 17.83 23.97
C SER A 391 6.91 19.22 24.21
N PHE A 392 5.84 19.33 25.02
CA PHE A 392 5.26 20.65 25.30
C PHE A 392 6.16 21.54 26.16
N ALA A 393 6.95 20.97 27.08
CA ALA A 393 7.93 21.74 27.85
C ALA A 393 9.02 22.33 26.94
N GLU A 394 9.48 21.59 25.94
CA GLU A 394 10.44 22.08 24.96
C GLU A 394 9.87 23.23 24.11
N ILE A 395 8.62 23.11 23.66
CA ILE A 395 7.92 24.18 22.92
C ILE A 395 7.72 25.42 23.81
N LEU A 396 7.34 25.25 25.07
CA LEU A 396 7.17 26.36 26.02
C LEU A 396 8.47 27.15 26.22
N ARG A 397 9.63 26.50 26.25
CA ARG A 397 10.94 27.20 26.34
C ARG A 397 11.23 28.11 25.15
N GLN A 398 10.59 27.85 24.00
CA GLN A 398 10.73 28.66 22.79
C GLN A 398 9.68 29.78 22.71
N CYS A 399 8.68 29.76 23.60
CA CYS A 399 7.61 30.73 23.62
C CYS A 399 8.07 32.07 24.25
N PRO A 400 7.70 33.24 23.68
CA PRO A 400 8.19 34.53 24.15
C PRO A 400 7.53 35.03 25.46
N GLN A 401 6.50 34.36 25.95
CA GLN A 401 5.73 34.80 27.12
C GLN A 401 6.56 34.62 28.41
N PRO A 402 6.57 35.61 29.33
CA PRO A 402 7.38 35.54 30.56
C PRO A 402 7.10 34.33 31.48
N GLN A 403 5.89 33.78 31.40
CA GLN A 403 5.45 32.64 32.21
C GLN A 403 5.87 31.29 31.61
N ALA A 404 6.25 31.24 30.33
CA ALA A 404 6.46 30.00 29.59
C ALA A 404 7.58 29.12 30.19
N GLU A 405 8.68 29.73 30.64
CA GLU A 405 9.78 29.01 31.28
C GLU A 405 9.34 28.33 32.59
N LYS A 406 8.49 29.00 33.40
CA LYS A 406 7.96 28.42 34.64
C LYS A 406 6.98 27.28 34.36
N ASP A 407 6.14 27.44 33.33
CA ASP A 407 5.20 26.40 32.93
C ASP A 407 5.95 25.17 32.40
N ALA A 408 7.01 25.37 31.60
CA ALA A 408 7.89 24.28 31.14
C ALA A 408 8.51 23.51 32.30
N GLN A 409 9.03 24.22 33.31
CA GLN A 409 9.57 23.59 34.52
C GLN A 409 8.50 22.81 35.30
N THR A 410 7.27 23.33 35.34
CA THR A 410 6.13 22.65 35.98
C THR A 410 5.79 21.33 35.28
N LEU A 411 5.79 21.31 33.94
CA LEU A 411 5.57 20.07 33.17
C LEU A 411 6.69 19.05 33.41
N LEU A 412 7.95 19.48 33.41
CA LEU A 412 9.09 18.58 33.63
C LEU A 412 9.14 18.03 35.06
N ALA A 413 8.71 18.82 36.05
CA ALA A 413 8.60 18.36 37.44
C ALA A 413 7.52 17.30 37.64
N ALA A 414 6.56 17.18 36.72
CA ALA A 414 5.51 16.16 36.74
C ALA A 414 5.96 14.81 36.12
N LEU A 415 7.19 14.72 35.58
CA LEU A 415 7.72 13.48 35.03
C LEU A 415 7.93 12.42 36.14
N PRO A 416 7.67 11.13 35.85
CA PRO A 416 7.92 10.05 36.80
C PRO A 416 9.41 9.90 37.14
N ALA A 417 9.72 9.52 38.37
CA ALA A 417 11.08 9.47 38.91
C ALA A 417 11.99 8.34 38.37
N THR A 418 11.43 7.33 37.68
CA THR A 418 12.18 6.19 37.12
C THR A 418 11.68 5.81 35.73
N GLU A 419 12.61 5.55 34.79
CA GLU A 419 12.32 5.15 33.40
C GLU A 419 12.11 3.63 33.20
N THR A 420 12.46 2.79 34.18
CA THR A 420 12.09 1.36 34.13
C THR A 420 10.65 1.21 34.58
N SER A 421 9.79 0.99 33.60
CA SER A 421 8.36 0.83 33.81
C SER A 421 8.04 -0.65 34.08
N ASP A 422 7.69 -1.01 35.31
CA ASP A 422 7.01 -2.29 35.63
C ASP A 422 5.59 -2.36 35.04
N ARG A 423 5.19 -1.37 34.22
CA ARG A 423 3.87 -1.33 33.60
C ARG A 423 3.76 -2.38 32.51
N PRO A 424 2.58 -3.01 32.36
CA PRO A 424 2.31 -3.87 31.22
C PRO A 424 2.49 -3.09 29.91
N ARG A 425 3.06 -3.75 28.90
CA ARG A 425 3.30 -3.14 27.59
C ARG A 425 2.09 -3.34 26.68
N LEU A 426 1.69 -2.28 25.97
CA LEU A 426 0.65 -2.29 24.95
C LEU A 426 1.26 -1.94 23.60
N LEU A 427 1.03 -2.78 22.59
CA LEU A 427 1.37 -2.44 21.20
C LEU A 427 0.11 -1.94 20.48
N ALA A 428 0.14 -0.70 20.01
CA ALA A 428 -0.93 -0.14 19.18
C ALA A 428 -0.45 0.07 17.74
N VAL A 429 -1.15 -0.55 16.79
CA VAL A 429 -0.81 -0.56 15.36
C VAL A 429 -1.95 0.07 14.58
N ASP A 430 -1.72 1.24 13.98
CA ASP A 430 -2.72 1.99 13.22
C ASP A 430 -2.00 2.93 12.25
N ASP A 431 -2.46 3.07 11.02
CA ASP A 431 -1.84 3.94 10.00
C ASP A 431 -2.18 5.42 10.21
N SER A 432 -3.28 5.71 10.91
CA SER A 432 -3.65 7.06 11.31
C SER A 432 -2.81 7.57 12.48
N ASN A 433 -2.09 8.68 12.26
CA ASN A 433 -1.33 9.37 13.32
C ASN A 433 -2.25 9.82 14.46
N ALA A 434 -3.46 10.31 14.14
CA ALA A 434 -4.44 10.72 15.14
C ALA A 434 -4.84 9.54 16.04
N MET A 435 -5.08 8.36 15.47
CA MET A 435 -5.39 7.17 16.27
C MET A 435 -4.21 6.64 17.07
N ARG A 436 -3.01 6.63 16.49
CA ARG A 436 -1.77 6.30 17.21
C ARG A 436 -1.58 7.18 18.46
N ASN A 437 -1.81 8.49 18.34
CA ASN A 437 -1.75 9.40 19.49
C ASN A 437 -2.93 9.21 20.46
N PHE A 438 -4.12 8.85 19.99
CA PHE A 438 -5.25 8.46 20.84
C PHE A 438 -4.89 7.25 21.72
N TYR A 439 -4.33 6.18 21.14
CA TYR A 439 -3.94 4.98 21.89
C TYR A 439 -2.83 5.28 22.89
N ARG A 440 -1.84 6.11 22.53
CA ARG A 440 -0.81 6.56 23.46
C ARG A 440 -1.39 7.28 24.66
N THR A 441 -2.19 8.31 24.41
CA THR A 441 -2.77 9.16 25.48
C THR A 441 -3.61 8.32 26.45
N HIS A 442 -4.54 7.52 25.92
CA HIS A 442 -5.46 6.77 26.77
C HIS A 442 -4.84 5.50 27.33
N GLY A 443 -3.95 4.82 26.59
CA GLY A 443 -3.21 3.67 27.09
C GLY A 443 -2.26 4.04 28.23
N ALA A 444 -1.56 5.18 28.13
CA ALA A 444 -0.73 5.69 29.22
C ALA A 444 -1.58 6.03 30.47
N ALA A 445 -2.74 6.65 30.29
CA ALA A 445 -3.68 6.93 31.38
C ALA A 445 -4.25 5.65 32.03
N MET A 446 -4.34 4.56 31.28
CA MET A 446 -4.69 3.22 31.79
C MET A 446 -3.51 2.51 32.47
N GLY A 447 -2.32 3.11 32.48
CA GLY A 447 -1.13 2.57 33.12
C GLY A 447 -0.32 1.62 32.25
N PHE A 448 -0.45 1.64 30.93
CA PHE A 448 0.41 0.87 30.02
C PHE A 448 1.68 1.63 29.63
N ASP A 449 2.74 0.87 29.30
CA ASP A 449 3.82 1.34 28.45
C ASP A 449 3.42 1.12 26.98
N VAL A 450 3.09 2.20 26.27
CA VAL A 450 2.50 2.13 24.93
C VAL A 450 3.59 2.25 23.86
N THR A 451 3.78 1.18 23.08
CA THR A 451 4.57 1.19 21.85
C THR A 451 3.64 1.33 20.65
N LEU A 452 4.03 2.16 19.68
CA LEU A 452 3.23 2.43 18.48
C LEU A 452 3.92 1.90 17.23
N ALA A 453 3.11 1.39 16.30
CA ALA A 453 3.55 0.99 14.97
C ALA A 453 2.59 1.56 13.91
N GLU A 454 3.12 1.90 12.74
CA GLU A 454 2.35 2.58 11.68
C GLU A 454 1.72 1.64 10.65
N HIS A 455 2.12 0.37 10.63
CA HIS A 455 1.51 -0.69 9.82
C HIS A 455 1.94 -2.06 10.35
N GLY A 456 1.36 -3.15 9.82
CA GLY A 456 1.63 -4.51 10.27
C GLY A 456 3.11 -4.93 10.18
N GLN A 457 3.84 -4.51 9.15
CA GLN A 457 5.27 -4.85 9.03
C GLN A 457 6.14 -4.18 10.10
N HIS A 458 5.93 -2.89 10.40
CA HIS A 458 6.65 -2.19 11.47
C HIS A 458 6.33 -2.82 12.83
N ALA A 459 5.07 -3.21 13.06
CA ALA A 459 4.69 -3.95 14.26
C ALA A 459 5.41 -5.30 14.36
N LEU A 460 5.56 -6.02 13.24
CA LEU A 460 6.31 -7.27 13.16
C LEU A 460 7.79 -7.06 13.52
N ASP A 461 8.42 -6.05 12.93
CA ASP A 461 9.82 -5.71 13.18
C ASP A 461 10.06 -5.36 14.67
N ILE A 462 9.10 -4.67 15.31
CA ILE A 462 9.12 -4.35 16.75
C ILE A 462 9.05 -5.61 17.60
N VAL A 463 8.10 -6.52 17.32
CA VAL A 463 7.94 -7.74 18.14
C VAL A 463 9.11 -8.69 17.99
N GLU A 464 9.69 -8.81 16.78
CA GLU A 464 10.90 -9.62 16.54
C GLU A 464 12.14 -9.07 17.25
N SER A 465 12.24 -7.74 17.33
CA SER A 465 13.32 -7.05 18.05
C SER A 465 13.17 -7.14 19.57
N ALA A 466 11.95 -7.35 20.07
CA ALA A 466 11.64 -7.46 21.49
C ALA A 466 11.95 -8.87 22.03
N SER A 467 13.24 -9.25 22.08
CA SER A 467 13.65 -10.57 22.57
C SER A 467 13.67 -10.68 24.10
N GLY A 468 12.78 -11.49 24.67
CA GLY A 468 12.78 -11.89 26.09
C GLY A 468 11.45 -11.64 26.82
N ALA A 469 11.13 -12.48 27.82
CA ALA A 469 9.82 -12.49 28.50
C ALA A 469 9.43 -11.15 29.19
N SER A 470 10.39 -10.30 29.55
CA SER A 470 10.11 -8.96 30.11
C SER A 470 9.84 -7.89 29.06
N LEU A 471 10.02 -8.20 27.76
CA LEU A 471 9.77 -7.29 26.65
C LEU A 471 8.51 -7.67 25.85
N THR A 472 7.80 -8.73 26.22
CA THR A 472 6.56 -9.11 25.53
C THR A 472 5.42 -8.14 25.81
N PHE A 473 4.58 -7.92 24.80
CA PHE A 473 3.36 -7.14 24.94
C PHE A 473 2.25 -7.93 25.64
N ALA A 474 1.63 -7.32 26.65
CA ALA A 474 0.50 -7.90 27.37
C ALA A 474 -0.79 -7.86 26.54
N ILE A 475 -0.90 -6.88 25.63
CA ILE A 475 -2.02 -6.74 24.70
C ILE A 475 -1.58 -6.02 23.43
N VAL A 476 -2.22 -6.39 22.32
CA VAL A 476 -2.04 -5.74 21.03
C VAL A 476 -3.39 -5.15 20.59
N VAL A 477 -3.39 -3.87 20.22
CA VAL A 477 -4.50 -3.20 19.56
C VAL A 477 -4.08 -2.93 18.11
N VAL A 478 -4.82 -3.44 17.14
CA VAL A 478 -4.43 -3.38 15.72
C VAL A 478 -5.60 -2.90 14.87
N ASP A 479 -5.37 -1.93 13.99
CA ASP A 479 -6.33 -1.58 12.95
C ASP A 479 -6.43 -2.70 11.90
N MET A 480 -7.61 -2.91 11.35
CA MET A 480 -7.83 -3.94 10.33
C MET A 480 -7.19 -3.56 8.98
N ASN A 481 -7.32 -2.31 8.54
CA ASN A 481 -6.98 -1.86 7.19
C ASN A 481 -5.78 -0.90 7.24
N MET A 482 -4.59 -1.39 6.88
CA MET A 482 -3.37 -0.57 6.87
C MET A 482 -2.58 -0.81 5.57
N PRO A 483 -1.77 0.17 5.11
CA PRO A 483 -0.86 -0.03 3.99
C PRO A 483 0.24 -1.04 4.35
N VAL A 484 0.96 -1.54 3.34
CA VAL A 484 2.08 -2.49 3.45
C VAL A 484 1.66 -3.88 3.96
N MET A 485 1.13 -3.97 5.18
CA MET A 485 0.60 -5.20 5.79
C MET A 485 -0.61 -4.85 6.65
N ASP A 486 -1.72 -5.50 6.37
CA ASP A 486 -2.98 -5.29 7.08
C ASP A 486 -3.01 -6.00 8.45
N GLY A 487 -4.00 -5.67 9.29
CA GLY A 487 -4.10 -6.19 10.64
C GLY A 487 -4.38 -7.69 10.70
N ILE A 488 -5.02 -8.26 9.67
CA ILE A 488 -5.30 -9.70 9.59
C ILE A 488 -3.98 -10.44 9.35
N GLN A 489 -3.23 -10.04 8.32
CA GLN A 489 -1.92 -10.60 7.98
C GLN A 489 -0.93 -10.49 9.13
N PHE A 490 -0.88 -9.34 9.80
CA PHE A 490 -0.05 -9.15 10.98
C PHE A 490 -0.44 -10.11 12.10
N THR A 491 -1.74 -10.26 12.38
CA THR A 491 -2.23 -11.18 13.42
C THR A 491 -1.84 -12.63 13.11
N GLU A 492 -1.97 -13.08 11.86
CA GLU A 492 -1.56 -14.44 11.45
C GLU A 492 -0.07 -14.68 11.70
N LYS A 493 0.79 -13.72 11.32
CA LYS A 493 2.23 -13.79 11.56
C LYS A 493 2.57 -13.76 13.04
N LEU A 494 1.91 -12.88 13.81
CA LEU A 494 2.08 -12.79 15.26
C LEU A 494 1.72 -14.11 15.96
N ARG A 495 0.64 -14.78 15.53
CA ARG A 495 0.22 -16.08 16.08
C ARG A 495 1.17 -17.23 15.76
N ALA A 496 1.97 -17.11 14.70
CA ALA A 496 3.02 -18.07 14.38
C ALA A 496 4.22 -17.96 15.34
N MET A 497 4.33 -16.87 16.12
CA MET A 497 5.38 -16.68 17.13
C MET A 497 4.95 -17.30 18.48
N PRO A 498 5.70 -18.29 19.03
CA PRO A 498 5.31 -18.99 20.26
C PRO A 498 5.05 -18.08 21.47
N GLU A 499 5.83 -17.00 21.59
CA GLU A 499 5.72 -16.02 22.68
C GLU A 499 4.46 -15.14 22.61
N TYR A 500 3.84 -15.01 21.44
CA TYR A 500 2.62 -14.22 21.22
C TYR A 500 1.38 -15.07 20.91
N ALA A 501 1.49 -16.40 20.98
CA ALA A 501 0.42 -17.32 20.63
C ALA A 501 -0.88 -17.08 21.42
N SER A 502 -0.76 -16.69 22.70
CA SER A 502 -1.88 -16.40 23.60
C SER A 502 -2.11 -14.90 23.87
N THR A 503 -1.28 -14.00 23.33
CA THR A 503 -1.41 -12.57 23.59
C THR A 503 -2.75 -12.05 23.05
N PRO A 504 -3.59 -11.40 23.87
CA PRO A 504 -4.83 -10.82 23.41
C PRO A 504 -4.61 -9.82 22.26
N VAL A 505 -5.32 -10.02 21.16
CA VAL A 505 -5.34 -9.10 20.01
C VAL A 505 -6.74 -8.50 19.91
N LEU A 506 -6.83 -7.19 20.15
CA LEU A 506 -8.03 -6.38 19.99
C LEU A 506 -7.98 -5.69 18.64
N MET A 507 -8.83 -6.12 17.70
CA MET A 507 -8.89 -5.50 16.38
C MET A 507 -9.84 -4.31 16.39
N ALA A 508 -9.31 -3.12 16.10
CA ALA A 508 -10.08 -1.92 15.84
C ALA A 508 -10.48 -1.90 14.36
N THR A 509 -11.74 -1.60 14.05
CA THR A 509 -12.20 -1.60 12.66
C THR A 509 -13.41 -0.69 12.46
N THR A 510 -13.47 0.00 11.32
CA THR A 510 -14.68 0.68 10.84
C THR A 510 -15.63 -0.29 10.12
N GLU A 511 -15.16 -1.48 9.76
CA GLU A 511 -15.89 -2.44 8.93
C GLU A 511 -17.07 -3.06 9.68
N SER A 512 -18.24 -2.98 9.06
CA SER A 512 -19.48 -3.51 9.64
C SER A 512 -19.83 -4.93 9.12
N GLY A 513 -19.10 -5.42 8.11
CA GLY A 513 -19.41 -6.64 7.37
C GLY A 513 -19.16 -7.95 8.14
N ARG A 514 -20.13 -8.89 8.07
CA ARG A 514 -20.00 -10.24 8.65
C ARG A 514 -18.81 -11.04 8.11
N SER A 515 -18.46 -10.81 6.84
CA SER A 515 -17.34 -11.49 6.17
C SER A 515 -15.99 -11.15 6.79
N GLN A 516 -15.79 -9.89 7.20
CA GLN A 516 -14.57 -9.42 7.84
C GLN A 516 -14.44 -9.94 9.26
N ALA A 517 -15.55 -9.96 10.00
CA ALA A 517 -15.57 -10.57 11.34
C ALA A 517 -15.23 -12.07 11.31
N SER A 518 -15.61 -12.80 10.26
CA SER A 518 -15.23 -14.20 10.06
C SER A 518 -13.73 -14.36 9.80
N LEU A 519 -13.19 -13.59 8.85
CA LEU A 519 -11.75 -13.62 8.51
C LEU A 519 -10.88 -13.30 9.72
N ALA A 520 -11.18 -12.21 10.42
CA ALA A 520 -10.40 -11.81 11.59
C ALA A 520 -10.50 -12.82 12.74
N ARG A 521 -11.61 -13.53 12.93
CA ARG A 521 -11.66 -14.64 13.90
C ARG A 521 -10.75 -15.79 13.50
N LYS A 522 -10.70 -16.14 12.21
CA LYS A 522 -9.83 -17.20 11.69
C LYS A 522 -8.34 -16.86 11.84
N SER A 523 -7.97 -15.58 11.73
CA SER A 523 -6.57 -15.15 11.93
C SER A 523 -6.11 -15.16 13.39
N GLY A 524 -7.01 -15.38 14.35
CA GLY A 524 -6.68 -15.44 15.77
C GLY A 524 -6.90 -14.13 16.53
N VAL A 525 -7.69 -13.20 15.99
CA VAL A 525 -8.15 -12.01 16.73
C VAL A 525 -8.99 -12.43 17.94
N THR A 526 -8.70 -11.87 19.11
CA THR A 526 -9.36 -12.21 20.36
C THR A 526 -10.70 -11.49 20.52
N ALA A 527 -10.76 -10.21 20.14
CA ALA A 527 -11.99 -9.42 20.17
C ALA A 527 -11.96 -8.26 19.17
N PHE A 528 -13.13 -7.70 18.91
CA PHE A 528 -13.31 -6.52 18.08
C PHE A 528 -13.70 -5.29 18.89
N LEU A 529 -13.22 -4.14 18.43
CA LEU A 529 -13.60 -2.80 18.85
C LEU A 529 -14.07 -2.01 17.62
N PRO A 530 -15.40 -1.85 17.42
CA PRO A 530 -15.90 -1.07 16.30
C PRO A 530 -15.58 0.41 16.49
N LYS A 531 -15.12 1.08 15.42
CA LYS A 531 -14.94 2.53 15.32
C LYS A 531 -16.30 3.20 15.01
N PRO A 532 -16.61 4.41 15.55
CA PRO A 532 -15.82 5.14 16.53
C PRO A 532 -15.96 4.48 17.92
N PHE A 533 -14.96 4.66 18.77
CA PHE A 533 -15.00 4.19 20.15
C PHE A 533 -14.47 5.25 21.10
N THR A 534 -15.03 5.28 22.31
CA THR A 534 -14.60 6.20 23.35
C THR A 534 -13.43 5.59 24.16
N PRO A 535 -12.68 6.42 24.90
CA PRO A 535 -11.67 5.94 25.84
C PRO A 535 -12.19 4.89 26.82
N GLU A 536 -13.43 5.06 27.30
CA GLU A 536 -14.09 4.15 28.24
C GLU A 536 -14.40 2.81 27.59
N MET A 537 -14.80 2.81 26.31
CA MET A 537 -15.01 1.59 25.52
C MET A 537 -13.69 0.83 25.33
N LEU A 538 -12.62 1.53 24.96
CA LEU A 538 -11.27 0.95 24.83
C LEU A 538 -10.83 0.34 26.16
N GLN A 539 -10.91 1.10 27.26
CA GLN A 539 -10.54 0.65 28.60
C GLN A 539 -11.33 -0.59 29.02
N SER A 540 -12.66 -0.58 28.84
CA SER A 540 -13.51 -1.70 29.20
C SER A 540 -13.16 -2.97 28.43
N LYS A 541 -12.82 -2.85 27.14
CA LYS A 541 -12.44 -3.99 26.29
C LYS A 541 -11.08 -4.54 26.67
N ILE A 542 -10.09 -3.68 26.86
CA ILE A 542 -8.75 -4.07 27.29
C ILE A 542 -8.81 -4.78 28.64
N GLY A 543 -9.51 -4.21 29.64
CA GLY A 543 -9.64 -4.81 30.97
C GLY A 543 -10.22 -6.22 30.92
N LYS A 544 -11.33 -6.42 30.19
CA LYS A 544 -11.97 -7.74 30.02
C LYS A 544 -11.06 -8.77 29.35
N LEU A 545 -10.17 -8.32 28.45
CA LEU A 545 -9.24 -9.21 27.75
C LEU A 545 -8.09 -9.64 28.66
N LEU A 546 -7.56 -8.72 29.46
CA LEU A 546 -6.48 -9.02 30.41
C LEU A 546 -6.96 -9.90 31.56
N GLU A 547 -8.15 -9.65 32.10
CA GLU A 547 -8.78 -10.52 33.13
C GLU A 547 -8.90 -11.98 32.64
N ARG A 548 -9.24 -12.18 31.37
CA ARG A 548 -9.35 -13.52 30.76
C ARG A 548 -8.00 -14.17 30.49
N ALA A 549 -6.96 -13.37 30.27
CA ALA A 549 -5.60 -13.84 30.05
C ALA A 549 -4.86 -14.16 31.37
N GLY A 550 -5.48 -13.87 32.53
CA GLY A 550 -4.88 -14.11 33.85
C GLY A 550 -3.87 -13.03 34.28
N HIS A 551 -4.00 -11.83 33.73
CA HIS A 551 -3.20 -10.65 34.06
C HIS A 551 -3.93 -9.67 34.97
#